data_AF-A0A7X8B243-F1
#
_entry.id   AF-A0A7X8B243-F1
#
_cell.length_a   1.000
_cell.length_b   1.000
_cell.length_c   1.000
_cell.angle_alpha   90.00
_cell.angle_beta   90.00
_cell.angle_gamma   90.00
#
_symmetry.space_group_name_H-M   'P 1'
#
loop_
_entity.id
_entity.type
_entity.pdbx_description
1 polymer ?
#
loop_
_entity_poly.entity_id
_entity_poly.type
_entity_poly.pdbx_seq_one_letter_code
_entity_poly.pdbx_strand_id
1 'polypeptide(L)'
;MNAMVRLSAPLMVVFLFASALISSCTESKGTKGNSDPAQLISQSSYYAPRLENHLDGEEPFLRGFIINSRYLLAPFVQRQDGAVDHLVLRETVHLQESPGRERENGRVSVEAFPAARAGESERLWKFESEGIAGNIYDGNLYSVQQAACCGSSERTVQYSLSNGERLFSSTIPVAFIEHAGTRVKRYIGFDDGYGNLQPPEVPSDGNVLGVLYYSSEFELLYRAVLTGKRSRECRAAGTSMSLGNSRSDHPQVTLFRYEATPTFDGIEIIVEMECMADGTKEQCRIPILGDSLDISKATTSAGIHVSLLK
;
A
#
# COMPACT_ATOMS: atom_id res chain seq x y z
N MET A 1 8.78 18.91 -55.37
CA MET A 1 9.60 19.90 -54.63
C MET A 1 9.12 19.86 -53.18
N ASN A 2 9.77 19.06 -52.32
CA ASN A 2 9.39 18.93 -50.92
C ASN A 2 10.24 19.90 -50.09
N ALA A 3 9.59 20.90 -49.50
CA ALA A 3 10.22 21.85 -48.61
C ALA A 3 10.53 21.14 -47.28
N MET A 4 11.82 20.94 -47.02
CA MET A 4 12.33 20.38 -45.77
C MET A 4 12.28 21.48 -44.69
N VAL A 5 11.19 21.53 -43.92
CA VAL A 5 11.05 22.44 -42.78
C VAL A 5 11.91 21.90 -41.63
N ARG A 6 13.07 22.53 -41.40
CA ARG A 6 13.88 22.30 -40.20
C ARG A 6 13.24 23.03 -39.03
N LEU A 7 12.51 22.31 -38.18
CA LEU A 7 12.12 22.80 -36.86
C LEU A 7 13.35 22.79 -35.95
N SER A 8 13.79 23.98 -35.53
CA SER A 8 14.83 24.14 -34.53
C SER A 8 14.34 23.61 -33.18
N ALA A 9 15.16 22.81 -32.49
CA ALA A 9 14.84 22.33 -31.14
C ALA A 9 14.55 23.51 -30.19
N PRO A 10 13.46 23.48 -29.40
CA PRO A 10 13.20 24.51 -28.43
C PRO A 10 14.22 24.47 -27.29
N LEU A 11 14.57 25.65 -26.79
CA LEU A 11 15.40 25.85 -25.61
C LEU A 11 14.76 25.15 -24.41
N MET A 12 15.44 24.14 -23.84
CA MET A 12 14.98 23.45 -22.64
C MET A 12 15.23 24.34 -21.41
N VAL A 13 14.17 24.94 -20.86
CA VAL A 13 14.25 25.72 -19.61
C VAL A 13 14.11 24.76 -18.44
N VAL A 14 15.23 24.50 -17.75
CA VAL A 14 15.27 23.70 -16.53
C VAL A 14 14.95 24.60 -15.34
N PHE A 15 13.81 24.37 -14.68
CA PHE A 15 13.51 24.99 -13.39
C PHE A 15 13.92 24.02 -12.27
N LEU A 16 15.04 24.29 -11.61
CA LEU A 16 15.44 23.62 -10.37
C LEU A 16 14.85 24.39 -9.18
N PHE A 17 13.79 23.87 -8.58
CA PHE A 17 13.30 24.36 -7.29
C PHE A 17 13.86 23.49 -6.16
N ALA A 18 15.05 23.85 -5.65
CA ALA A 18 15.55 23.30 -4.40
C ALA A 18 14.95 24.11 -3.24
N SER A 19 13.87 23.62 -2.64
CA SER A 19 13.31 24.22 -1.43
C SER A 19 13.87 23.50 -0.20
N ALA A 20 14.96 24.00 0.37
CA ALA A 20 15.43 23.57 1.68
C ALA A 20 14.56 24.24 2.77
N LEU A 21 13.43 23.63 3.12
CA LEU A 21 12.68 24.03 4.31
C LEU A 21 13.35 23.42 5.53
N ILE A 22 14.25 24.18 6.16
CA ILE A 22 14.71 23.89 7.52
C ILE A 22 13.56 24.31 8.44
N SER A 23 12.76 23.35 8.88
CA SER A 23 11.74 23.59 9.90
C SER A 23 12.45 23.88 11.22
N SER A 24 12.42 25.14 11.66
CA SER A 24 12.89 25.52 12.99
C SER A 24 11.99 24.85 14.03
N CYS A 25 12.56 23.95 14.84
CA CYS A 25 11.89 23.38 16.01
C CYS A 25 11.43 24.52 16.92
N THR A 26 10.12 24.77 16.95
CA THR A 26 9.47 25.54 18.00
C THR A 26 8.90 24.55 19.00
N GLU A 27 9.37 24.61 20.25
CA GLU A 27 8.81 23.84 21.36
C GLU A 27 7.34 24.20 21.54
N SER A 28 6.45 23.33 21.08
CA SER A 28 5.03 23.37 21.43
C SER A 28 4.81 22.63 22.75
N LYS A 29 4.40 23.35 23.80
CA LYS A 29 3.92 22.77 25.05
C LYS A 29 2.43 22.44 24.94
N GLY A 30 2.09 21.14 25.04
CA GLY A 30 0.73 20.60 25.19
C GLY A 30 0.12 20.21 23.84
N THR A 31 -0.35 18.99 23.59
CA THR A 31 -1.25 18.12 24.37
C THR A 31 -0.91 16.63 24.14
N LYS A 32 -1.17 15.77 25.14
CA LYS A 32 -1.02 14.30 25.03
C LYS A 32 -2.08 13.72 24.09
N GLY A 33 -1.68 13.11 22.97
CA GLY A 33 -2.55 12.31 22.12
C GLY A 33 -2.01 12.00 20.72
N ASN A 34 -1.31 10.87 20.62
CA ASN A 34 -1.02 10.02 19.45
C ASN A 34 -0.18 10.52 18.25
N SER A 35 0.91 9.76 18.05
CA SER A 35 1.86 9.69 16.90
C SER A 35 2.47 11.01 16.43
N ASP A 36 3.68 11.30 16.92
CA ASP A 36 4.58 12.24 16.26
C ASP A 36 4.77 11.81 14.79
N PRO A 37 4.40 12.63 13.80
CA PRO A 37 4.59 12.28 12.41
C PRO A 37 6.08 12.23 12.10
N ALA A 38 6.48 11.25 11.27
CA ALA A 38 7.82 11.16 10.71
C ALA A 38 8.28 12.56 10.24
N GLN A 39 9.33 13.09 10.87
CA GLN A 39 9.86 14.41 10.54
C GLN A 39 10.40 14.40 9.11
N LEU A 40 9.95 15.37 8.31
CA LEU A 40 10.34 15.55 6.93
C LEU A 40 11.84 15.90 6.85
N ILE A 41 12.64 15.10 6.16
CA ILE A 41 14.03 15.42 5.88
C ILE A 41 14.19 15.54 4.37
N SER A 42 14.19 16.78 3.87
CA SER A 42 14.44 17.20 2.48
C SER A 42 13.56 16.59 1.37
N GLN A 43 13.01 17.46 0.51
CA GLN A 43 12.28 17.08 -0.70
C GLN A 43 12.81 17.90 -1.88
N SER A 44 13.01 17.24 -3.01
CA SER A 44 13.34 17.87 -4.29
C SER A 44 12.38 17.38 -5.36
N SER A 45 11.92 18.30 -6.21
CA SER A 45 11.02 18.02 -7.32
C SER A 45 11.62 18.57 -8.61
N TYR A 46 11.55 17.77 -9.67
CA TYR A 46 12.01 18.12 -11.00
C TYR A 46 10.90 17.85 -12.02
N TYR A 47 10.63 18.82 -12.89
CA TYR A 47 9.65 18.70 -13.98
C TYR A 47 10.35 18.86 -15.33
N ALA A 48 10.18 17.88 -16.20
CA ALA A 48 10.69 17.93 -17.58
C ALA A 48 9.55 17.69 -18.57
N PRO A 49 9.07 18.72 -19.29
CA PRO A 49 8.16 18.51 -20.40
C PRO A 49 8.90 17.90 -21.59
N ARG A 50 8.26 16.95 -22.26
CA ARG A 50 8.73 16.33 -23.51
C ARG A 50 7.60 16.36 -24.53
N LEU A 51 7.89 16.89 -25.72
CA LEU A 51 6.98 16.76 -26.85
C LEU A 51 7.14 15.35 -27.43
N GLU A 52 6.06 14.58 -27.50
CA GLU A 52 6.05 13.27 -28.14
C GLU A 52 5.25 13.35 -29.44
N ASN A 53 5.85 12.85 -30.53
CA ASN A 53 5.18 12.73 -31.82
C ASN A 53 4.48 11.38 -31.88
N HIS A 54 3.19 11.37 -32.25
CA HIS A 54 2.50 10.13 -32.55
C HIS A 54 3.06 9.48 -33.82
N LEU A 55 3.11 8.14 -33.83
CA LEU A 55 3.45 7.37 -35.03
C LEU A 55 2.30 7.36 -36.06
N ASP A 56 1.07 7.69 -35.64
CA ASP A 56 -0.15 7.48 -36.43
C ASP A 56 -0.83 8.78 -36.93
N GLY A 57 -0.11 9.90 -36.96
CA GLY A 57 -0.64 11.16 -37.54
C GLY A 57 -1.58 11.96 -36.64
N GLU A 58 -1.73 11.60 -35.38
CA GLU A 58 -2.39 12.44 -34.36
C GLU A 58 -1.52 13.67 -34.02
N GLU A 59 -2.16 14.75 -33.57
CA GLU A 59 -1.43 15.96 -33.16
C GLU A 59 -0.45 15.64 -32.00
N PRO A 60 0.77 16.21 -32.03
CA PRO A 60 1.72 16.01 -30.95
C PRO A 60 1.14 16.58 -29.65
N PHE A 61 1.24 15.82 -28.56
CA PHE A 61 0.86 16.28 -27.24
C PHE A 61 2.09 16.42 -26.34
N LEU A 62 1.98 17.32 -25.35
CA LEU A 62 3.02 17.50 -24.34
C LEU A 62 2.87 16.44 -23.27
N ARG A 63 3.92 15.65 -23.05
CA ARG A 63 4.02 14.72 -21.93
C ARG A 63 4.96 15.28 -20.87
N GLY A 64 4.46 15.49 -19.67
CA GLY A 64 5.25 15.93 -18.53
C GLY A 64 5.83 14.75 -17.76
N PHE A 65 7.11 14.82 -17.39
CA PHE A 65 7.71 13.89 -16.43
C PHE A 65 8.00 14.63 -15.14
N ILE A 66 7.42 14.16 -14.03
CA ILE A 66 7.71 14.66 -12.69
C ILE A 66 8.58 13.62 -11.99
N ILE A 67 9.73 14.06 -11.47
CA ILE A 67 10.59 13.26 -10.61
C ILE A 67 10.63 13.93 -9.25
N ASN A 68 10.05 13.27 -8.25
CA ASN A 68 10.08 13.73 -6.86
C ASN A 68 10.99 12.80 -6.07
N SER A 69 11.93 13.35 -5.31
CA SER A 69 12.73 12.60 -4.37
C SER A 69 12.60 13.20 -2.98
N ARG A 70 12.40 12.35 -1.97
CA ARG A 70 12.36 12.76 -0.57
C ARG A 70 13.01 11.73 0.35
N TYR A 71 13.39 12.15 1.54
CA TYR A 71 13.85 11.25 2.59
C TYR A 71 12.85 11.17 3.74
N LEU A 72 12.64 9.96 4.24
CA LEU A 72 11.74 9.65 5.34
C LEU A 72 12.54 8.95 6.45
N LEU A 73 12.30 9.33 7.69
CA LEU A 73 12.83 8.60 8.84
C LEU A 73 11.78 7.59 9.30
N ALA A 74 12.09 6.30 9.22
CA ALA A 74 11.28 5.23 9.80
C ALA A 74 11.79 4.90 11.20
N PRO A 75 11.03 5.24 12.26
CA PRO A 75 11.46 5.00 13.61
C PRO A 75 11.20 3.55 14.03
N PHE A 76 12.18 2.93 14.70
CA PHE A 76 12.02 1.64 15.40
C PHE A 76 11.63 0.45 14.53
N VAL A 77 12.32 0.26 13.41
CA VAL A 77 12.14 -0.95 12.59
C VAL A 77 12.78 -2.13 13.32
N GLN A 78 11.95 -3.10 13.68
CA GLN A 78 12.44 -4.37 14.19
C GLN A 78 13.02 -5.18 13.04
N ARG A 79 14.20 -5.74 13.24
CA ARG A 79 14.83 -6.69 12.33
C ARG A 79 14.44 -8.11 12.70
N GLN A 80 14.64 -9.04 11.76
CA GLN A 80 14.40 -10.47 12.00
C GLN A 80 15.24 -11.05 13.15
N ASP A 81 16.41 -10.48 13.42
CA ASP A 81 17.28 -10.83 14.55
C ASP A 81 16.84 -10.20 15.89
N GLY A 82 15.75 -9.44 15.90
CA GLY A 82 15.22 -8.75 17.07
C GLY A 82 15.88 -7.40 17.38
N ALA A 83 16.92 -7.00 16.64
CA ALA A 83 17.52 -5.68 16.78
C ALA A 83 16.52 -4.60 16.33
N VAL A 84 16.65 -3.41 16.91
CA VAL A 84 15.82 -2.25 16.57
C VAL A 84 16.73 -1.22 15.93
N ASP A 85 16.45 -0.91 14.67
CA ASP A 85 17.18 0.11 13.93
C ASP A 85 16.24 1.25 13.54
N HIS A 86 16.80 2.45 13.39
CA HIS A 86 16.14 3.53 12.68
C HIS A 86 16.60 3.48 11.22
N LEU A 87 15.67 3.64 10.27
CA LEU A 87 15.99 3.65 8.85
C LEU A 87 15.79 5.05 8.26
N VAL A 88 16.69 5.45 7.38
CA VAL A 88 16.45 6.55 6.44
C VAL A 88 16.05 5.93 5.12
N LEU A 89 14.84 6.26 4.66
CA LEU A 89 14.32 5.83 3.37
C LEU A 89 14.48 6.94 2.36
N ARG A 90 15.05 6.64 1.19
CA ARG A 90 15.03 7.52 0.02
C ARG A 90 13.92 7.05 -0.92
N GLU A 91 12.85 7.82 -1.02
CA GLU A 91 11.79 7.60 -2.00
C GLU A 91 12.05 8.45 -3.23
N THR A 92 11.94 7.85 -4.41
CA THR A 92 11.89 8.55 -5.69
C THR A 92 10.63 8.13 -6.45
N VAL A 93 9.79 9.11 -6.80
CA VAL A 93 8.56 8.93 -7.57
C VAL A 93 8.74 9.54 -8.96
N HIS A 94 8.55 8.72 -9.98
CA HIS A 94 8.50 9.13 -11.38
C HIS A 94 7.04 9.10 -11.85
N LEU A 95 6.44 10.26 -12.08
CA LEU A 95 5.09 10.38 -12.64
C LEU A 95 5.16 10.81 -14.09
N GLN A 96 4.23 10.28 -14.88
CA GLN A 96 3.95 10.73 -16.24
C GLN A 96 2.61 11.45 -16.23
N GLU A 97 2.60 12.69 -16.69
CA GLU A 97 1.38 13.48 -16.85
C GLU A 97 1.12 13.74 -18.34
N SER A 98 -0.12 13.52 -18.77
CA SER A 98 -0.59 13.88 -20.10
C SER A 98 -1.86 14.72 -19.95
N PRO A 99 -1.95 15.90 -20.60
CA PRO A 99 -3.16 16.72 -20.55
C PRO A 99 -4.40 15.92 -20.94
N GLY A 100 -5.46 15.99 -20.13
CA GLY A 100 -6.73 15.32 -20.44
C GLY A 100 -6.77 13.81 -20.17
N ARG A 101 -5.73 13.21 -19.57
CA ARG A 101 -5.78 11.84 -19.06
C ARG A 101 -5.85 11.82 -17.54
N GLU A 102 -6.65 10.90 -17.00
CA GLU A 102 -6.59 10.55 -15.57
C GLU A 102 -5.16 10.09 -15.22
N ARG A 103 -4.74 10.30 -13.97
CA ARG A 103 -3.36 10.05 -13.54
C ARG A 103 -2.95 8.62 -13.86
N GLU A 104 -1.97 8.47 -14.75
CA GLU A 104 -1.36 7.17 -15.02
C GLU A 104 -0.51 6.77 -13.81
N ASN A 105 -0.41 5.47 -13.54
CA ASN A 105 0.50 4.98 -12.52
C ASN A 105 1.93 5.40 -12.88
N GLY A 106 2.60 6.01 -11.91
CA GLY A 106 4.02 6.26 -11.98
C GLY A 106 4.84 5.07 -11.47
N ARG A 107 6.11 5.33 -11.23
CA ARG A 107 7.02 4.39 -10.56
C ARG A 107 7.52 4.97 -9.26
N VAL A 108 7.31 4.26 -8.16
CA VAL A 108 7.88 4.55 -6.86
C VAL A 108 9.06 3.62 -6.62
N SER A 109 10.24 4.18 -6.36
CA SER A 109 11.44 3.47 -5.96
C SER A 109 11.79 3.86 -4.53
N VAL A 110 12.06 2.87 -3.68
CA VAL A 110 12.41 3.11 -2.27
C VAL A 110 13.70 2.38 -1.94
N GLU A 111 14.61 3.09 -1.29
CA GLU A 111 15.90 2.56 -0.83
C GLU A 111 16.07 2.84 0.65
N ALA A 112 16.53 1.84 1.42
CA ALA A 112 16.72 1.96 2.85
C ALA A 112 18.18 1.96 3.25
N PHE A 113 18.51 2.82 4.22
CA PHE A 113 19.84 2.97 4.80
C PHE A 113 19.74 2.97 6.33
N PRO A 114 20.75 2.45 7.05
CA PRO A 114 20.85 2.63 8.49
C PRO A 114 20.95 4.12 8.84
N ALA A 115 20.09 4.61 9.74
CA ALA A 115 20.06 6.03 10.10
C ALA A 115 21.37 6.50 10.76
N ALA A 116 22.04 5.63 11.51
CA ALA A 116 23.29 5.96 12.20
C ALA A 116 24.45 6.35 11.25
N ARG A 117 24.35 6.01 9.96
CA ARG A 117 25.39 6.25 8.95
C ARG A 117 24.80 6.64 7.59
N ALA A 118 23.69 7.37 7.60
CA ALA A 118 23.03 7.77 6.36
C ALA A 118 23.99 8.59 5.48
N GLY A 119 24.26 8.11 4.25
CA GLY A 119 25.17 8.75 3.29
C GLY A 119 26.54 8.08 3.10
N GLU A 120 27.02 7.33 4.10
CA GLU A 120 28.27 6.56 4.03
C GLU A 120 28.03 5.04 4.03
N SER A 121 26.83 4.62 4.43
CA SER A 121 26.44 3.22 4.53
C SER A 121 25.99 2.63 3.20
N GLU A 122 26.29 1.34 3.05
CA GLU A 122 25.67 0.53 2.01
C GLU A 122 24.16 0.46 2.24
N ARG A 123 23.41 0.46 1.14
CA ARG A 123 21.96 0.30 1.14
C ARG A 123 21.59 -1.08 1.68
N LEU A 124 20.64 -1.15 2.60
CA LEU A 124 20.13 -2.42 3.14
C LEU A 124 19.27 -3.16 2.13
N TRP A 125 18.30 -2.47 1.54
CA TRP A 125 17.39 -3.02 0.55
C TRP A 125 16.85 -1.93 -0.39
N LYS A 126 16.29 -2.36 -1.52
CA LYS A 126 15.58 -1.52 -2.50
C LYS A 126 14.40 -2.28 -3.08
N PHE A 127 13.29 -1.58 -3.32
CA PHE A 127 12.23 -2.07 -4.20
C PHE A 127 11.74 -0.99 -5.17
N GLU A 128 11.04 -1.43 -6.21
CA GLU A 128 10.29 -0.58 -7.14
C GLU A 128 8.83 -1.07 -7.20
N SER A 129 7.90 -0.14 -7.34
CA SER A 129 6.47 -0.42 -7.39
C SER A 129 5.77 0.55 -8.34
N GLU A 130 4.67 0.11 -8.93
CA GLU A 130 3.75 1.01 -9.61
C GLU A 130 2.97 1.81 -8.56
N GLY A 131 2.98 3.14 -8.69
CA GLY A 131 2.26 4.00 -7.75
C GLY A 131 2.52 5.47 -7.97
N ILE A 132 1.85 6.29 -7.16
CA ILE A 132 1.90 7.75 -7.25
C ILE A 132 2.53 8.42 -6.03
N ALA A 133 2.58 7.71 -4.90
CA ALA A 133 3.20 8.17 -3.66
C ALA A 133 3.41 6.98 -2.71
N GLY A 134 4.34 7.13 -1.77
CA GLY A 134 4.48 6.21 -0.64
C GLY A 134 4.20 6.86 0.72
N ASN A 135 4.15 6.08 1.79
CA ASN A 135 4.23 6.56 3.17
C ASN A 135 4.62 5.41 4.11
N ILE A 136 5.13 5.74 5.30
CA ILE A 136 5.29 4.77 6.38
C ILE A 136 3.92 4.56 7.04
N TYR A 137 3.52 3.30 7.19
CA TYR A 137 2.28 2.88 7.81
C TYR A 137 2.59 2.13 9.12
N ASP A 138 1.99 2.60 10.22
CA ASP A 138 2.11 2.00 11.57
C ASP A 138 3.57 1.76 12.03
N GLY A 139 4.52 2.53 11.50
CA GLY A 139 5.95 2.43 11.82
C GLY A 139 6.69 1.20 11.26
N ASN A 140 5.98 0.15 10.84
CA ASN A 140 6.55 -1.13 10.45
C ASN A 140 6.44 -1.44 8.96
N LEU A 141 5.46 -0.82 8.28
CA LEU A 141 5.20 -1.05 6.86
C LEU A 141 5.48 0.20 6.05
N TYR A 142 5.77 0.00 4.77
CA TYR A 142 5.76 1.05 3.78
C TYR A 142 4.63 0.82 2.78
N SER A 143 3.74 1.80 2.67
CA SER A 143 2.57 1.75 1.80
C SER A 143 2.83 2.55 0.53
N VAL A 144 2.70 1.93 -0.63
CA VAL A 144 2.66 2.61 -1.95
C VAL A 144 1.21 2.76 -2.39
N GLN A 145 0.75 3.98 -2.61
CA GLN A 145 -0.57 4.26 -3.17
C GLN A 145 -0.51 4.18 -4.70
N GLN A 146 -1.44 3.43 -5.30
CA GLN A 146 -1.63 3.35 -6.74
C GLN A 146 -2.73 4.33 -7.18
N ALA A 147 -2.64 4.84 -8.41
CA ALA A 147 -3.71 5.63 -8.98
C ALA A 147 -4.93 4.75 -9.25
N ALA A 148 -6.10 5.24 -8.86
CA ALA A 148 -7.37 4.70 -9.31
C ALA A 148 -7.86 5.49 -10.54
N CYS A 149 -8.46 4.79 -11.50
CA CYS A 149 -9.18 5.39 -12.63
C CYS A 149 -10.62 4.92 -12.64
N CYS A 150 -11.50 5.71 -13.25
CA CYS A 150 -12.70 5.15 -13.85
C CYS A 150 -13.67 4.46 -12.85
N GLY A 151 -13.67 4.88 -11.58
CA GLY A 151 -14.48 4.28 -10.52
C GLY A 151 -13.88 3.02 -9.86
N SER A 152 -12.67 2.62 -10.22
CA SER A 152 -11.93 1.57 -9.51
C SER A 152 -11.57 2.01 -8.08
N SER A 153 -11.45 1.04 -7.17
CA SER A 153 -11.04 1.29 -5.79
C SER A 153 -9.59 1.80 -5.73
N GLU A 154 -9.33 2.75 -4.83
CA GLU A 154 -7.94 3.12 -4.51
C GLU A 154 -7.21 1.92 -3.94
N ARG A 155 -6.04 1.61 -4.50
CA ARG A 155 -5.25 0.44 -4.12
C ARG A 155 -3.95 0.87 -3.47
N THR A 156 -3.60 0.19 -2.38
CA THR A 156 -2.30 0.35 -1.72
C THR A 156 -1.53 -0.96 -1.76
N VAL A 157 -0.21 -0.88 -1.87
CA VAL A 157 0.70 -2.03 -1.82
C VAL A 157 1.60 -1.86 -0.61
N GLN A 158 1.60 -2.84 0.29
CA GLN A 158 2.34 -2.83 1.53
C GLN A 158 3.65 -3.60 1.39
N TYR A 159 4.72 -3.01 1.88
CA TYR A 159 6.08 -3.55 1.90
C TYR A 159 6.58 -3.60 3.34
N SER A 160 7.36 -4.61 3.69
CA SER A 160 8.03 -4.68 4.98
C SER A 160 9.17 -3.66 5.02
N LEU A 161 9.24 -2.84 6.08
CA LEU A 161 10.41 -1.99 6.31
C LEU A 161 11.66 -2.77 6.75
N SER A 162 11.51 -4.02 7.17
CA SER A 162 12.64 -4.82 7.65
C SER A 162 13.54 -5.30 6.52
N ASN A 163 12.96 -5.68 5.37
CA ASN A 163 13.65 -6.31 4.25
C ASN A 163 13.27 -5.74 2.87
N GLY A 164 12.29 -4.83 2.79
CA GLY A 164 11.82 -4.25 1.53
C GLY A 164 10.95 -5.18 0.68
N GLU A 165 10.54 -6.34 1.21
CA GLU A 165 9.71 -7.30 0.48
C GLU A 165 8.25 -6.84 0.40
N ARG A 166 7.60 -7.11 -0.73
CA ARG A 166 6.15 -6.89 -0.90
C ARG A 166 5.40 -7.91 -0.05
N LEU A 167 4.54 -7.42 0.84
CA LEU A 167 3.69 -8.27 1.68
C LEU A 167 2.35 -8.51 1.01
N PHE A 168 1.59 -7.44 0.72
CA PHE A 168 0.24 -7.56 0.18
C PHE A 168 -0.24 -6.27 -0.48
N SER A 169 -1.42 -6.31 -1.07
CA SER A 169 -2.17 -5.13 -1.53
C SER A 169 -3.54 -5.05 -0.87
N SER A 170 -4.13 -3.86 -0.84
CA SER A 170 -5.43 -3.62 -0.24
C SER A 170 -6.17 -2.49 -0.95
N THR A 171 -7.45 -2.68 -1.23
CA THR A 171 -8.37 -1.65 -1.76
C THR A 171 -9.18 -0.95 -0.66
N ILE A 172 -9.03 -1.41 0.57
CA ILE A 172 -9.60 -0.80 1.77
C ILE A 172 -8.50 -0.53 2.80
N PRO A 173 -8.74 0.34 3.81
CA PRO A 173 -7.77 0.59 4.86
C PRO A 173 -7.28 -0.72 5.50
N VAL A 174 -5.95 -0.84 5.63
CA VAL A 174 -5.32 -1.98 6.29
C VAL A 174 -5.79 -2.03 7.74
N ALA A 175 -6.22 -3.21 8.17
CA ALA A 175 -6.55 -3.49 9.56
C ALA A 175 -5.40 -4.25 10.22
N PHE A 176 -5.28 -4.19 11.55
CA PHE A 176 -4.29 -4.97 12.26
C PHE A 176 -4.72 -5.39 13.66
N ILE A 177 -4.16 -6.52 14.09
CA ILE A 177 -4.28 -7.05 15.45
C ILE A 177 -2.92 -6.87 16.12
N GLU A 178 -2.91 -6.33 17.33
CA GLU A 178 -1.72 -6.16 18.14
C GLU A 178 -1.88 -6.87 19.47
N HIS A 179 -0.86 -7.61 19.92
CA HIS A 179 -0.87 -8.19 21.25
C HIS A 179 -0.17 -7.28 22.24
N ALA A 180 -0.93 -6.74 23.19
CA ALA A 180 -0.44 -5.78 24.18
C ALA A 180 0.77 -6.32 24.96
N GLY A 181 1.74 -5.45 25.21
CA GLY A 181 2.98 -5.83 25.91
C GLY A 181 3.95 -6.66 25.08
N THR A 182 3.55 -7.09 23.88
CA THR A 182 4.44 -7.66 22.87
C THR A 182 4.61 -6.65 21.72
N ARG A 183 5.50 -6.96 20.78
CA ARG A 183 5.62 -6.21 19.51
C ARG A 183 4.97 -6.93 18.33
N VAL A 184 4.31 -8.06 18.59
CA VAL A 184 3.77 -8.91 17.55
C VAL A 184 2.48 -8.29 17.02
N LYS A 185 2.48 -7.96 15.72
CA LYS A 185 1.33 -7.43 15.00
C LYS A 185 0.97 -8.33 13.83
N ARG A 186 -0.32 -8.34 13.48
CA ARG A 186 -0.83 -9.05 12.30
C ARG A 186 -1.63 -8.08 11.46
N TYR A 187 -1.19 -7.90 10.23
CA TYR A 187 -1.82 -6.99 9.28
C TYR A 187 -2.77 -7.76 8.38
N ILE A 188 -3.90 -7.13 8.10
CA ILE A 188 -5.00 -7.67 7.33
C ILE A 188 -5.27 -6.68 6.20
N GLY A 189 -5.00 -7.13 4.97
CA GLY A 189 -5.34 -6.41 3.76
C GLY A 189 -6.42 -7.15 2.98
N PHE A 190 -7.23 -6.43 2.21
CA PHE A 190 -8.16 -7.04 1.27
C PHE A 190 -8.12 -6.28 -0.05
N ASP A 191 -7.79 -6.99 -1.12
CA ASP A 191 -7.70 -6.46 -2.49
C ASP A 191 -8.90 -7.00 -3.27
N ASP A 192 -9.90 -6.15 -3.52
CA ASP A 192 -11.08 -6.56 -4.27
C ASP A 192 -10.75 -6.83 -5.75
N GLY A 193 -11.58 -7.67 -6.38
CA GLY A 193 -11.49 -7.96 -7.81
C GLY A 193 -12.14 -6.89 -8.69
N TYR A 194 -12.65 -5.79 -8.11
CA TYR A 194 -13.41 -4.75 -8.81
C TYR A 194 -12.52 -3.71 -9.51
N GLY A 195 -11.21 -3.72 -9.25
CA GLY A 195 -10.25 -2.83 -9.89
C GLY A 195 -9.73 -3.31 -11.27
N ASN A 196 -9.13 -2.38 -12.01
CA ASN A 196 -8.38 -2.67 -13.24
C ASN A 196 -7.10 -3.50 -13.00
N LEU A 197 -6.64 -3.54 -11.74
CA LEU A 197 -5.45 -4.25 -11.33
C LEU A 197 -5.88 -5.48 -10.53
N GLN A 198 -6.05 -6.60 -11.21
CA GLN A 198 -6.23 -7.87 -10.52
C GLN A 198 -4.97 -8.18 -9.68
N PRO A 199 -5.13 -8.79 -8.49
CA PRO A 199 -4.01 -9.35 -7.76
C PRO A 199 -3.21 -10.29 -8.69
N PRO A 200 -1.88 -10.11 -8.84
CA PRO A 200 -1.09 -10.88 -9.79
C PRO A 200 -1.08 -12.39 -9.50
N GLU A 201 -1.45 -12.78 -8.27
CA GLU A 201 -1.50 -14.16 -7.82
C GLU A 201 -2.79 -14.88 -8.21
N VAL A 202 -3.79 -14.16 -8.73
CA VAL A 202 -5.10 -14.70 -9.04
C VAL A 202 -5.22 -14.97 -10.54
N PRO A 203 -5.61 -16.18 -10.96
CA PRO A 203 -5.93 -16.45 -12.36
C PRO A 203 -6.97 -15.46 -12.87
N SER A 204 -6.91 -15.04 -14.13
CA SER A 204 -7.91 -14.15 -14.73
C SER A 204 -9.32 -14.75 -14.86
N ASP A 205 -9.60 -15.81 -14.12
CA ASP A 205 -10.90 -16.41 -13.93
C ASP A 205 -11.81 -15.38 -13.26
N GLY A 206 -12.80 -14.91 -14.02
CA GLY A 206 -13.69 -13.83 -13.60
C GLY A 206 -14.63 -14.16 -12.42
N ASN A 207 -14.37 -15.24 -11.68
CA ASN A 207 -15.11 -15.61 -10.47
C ASN A 207 -14.44 -15.12 -9.19
N VAL A 208 -13.31 -14.41 -9.26
CA VAL A 208 -12.64 -13.91 -8.05
C VAL A 208 -13.25 -12.59 -7.61
N LEU A 209 -13.73 -12.57 -6.36
CA LEU A 209 -14.27 -11.38 -5.71
C LEU A 209 -13.18 -10.55 -5.02
N GLY A 210 -12.10 -11.20 -4.58
CA GLY A 210 -10.95 -10.52 -3.98
C GLY A 210 -10.02 -11.48 -3.25
N VAL A 211 -8.95 -10.93 -2.68
CA VAL A 211 -7.95 -11.68 -1.91
C VAL A 211 -7.78 -11.02 -0.54
N LEU A 212 -7.99 -11.80 0.51
CA LEU A 212 -7.62 -11.44 1.87
C LEU A 212 -6.17 -11.86 2.12
N TYR A 213 -5.38 -10.93 2.64
CA TYR A 213 -4.00 -11.15 3.04
C TYR A 213 -3.89 -11.07 4.54
N TYR A 214 -3.14 -12.00 5.11
CA TYR A 214 -2.80 -12.01 6.53
C TYR A 214 -1.28 -12.10 6.65
N SER A 215 -0.65 -11.09 7.23
CA SER A 215 0.80 -10.96 7.28
C SER A 215 1.29 -10.57 8.67
N SER A 216 2.57 -10.83 8.94
CA SER A 216 3.32 -10.10 9.96
C SER A 216 3.90 -8.81 9.37
N GLU A 217 4.67 -8.07 10.15
CA GLU A 217 5.54 -6.98 9.65
C GLU A 217 6.71 -7.48 8.80
N PHE A 218 7.05 -8.77 8.83
CA PHE A 218 8.22 -9.34 8.16
C PHE A 218 7.88 -10.07 6.87
N GLU A 219 6.78 -10.82 6.89
CA GLU A 219 6.43 -11.74 5.82
C GLU A 219 4.92 -11.91 5.69
N LEU A 220 4.50 -12.32 4.50
CA LEU A 220 3.14 -12.71 4.25
C LEU A 220 2.91 -14.15 4.73
N LEU A 221 1.94 -14.34 5.63
CA LEU A 221 1.66 -15.64 6.24
C LEU A 221 0.62 -16.42 5.45
N TYR A 222 -0.48 -15.77 5.06
CA TYR A 222 -1.57 -16.41 4.32
C TYR A 222 -2.21 -15.50 3.28
N ARG A 223 -2.74 -16.15 2.24
CA ARG A 223 -3.61 -15.58 1.22
C ARG A 223 -4.90 -16.40 1.17
N ALA A 224 -6.04 -15.76 1.34
CA ALA A 224 -7.35 -16.39 1.18
C ALA A 224 -8.09 -15.74 -0.01
N VAL A 225 -8.37 -16.52 -1.04
CA VAL A 225 -9.09 -16.05 -2.24
C VAL A 225 -10.57 -16.24 -2.01
N LEU A 226 -11.34 -15.16 -2.21
CA LEU A 226 -12.79 -15.20 -2.21
C LEU A 226 -13.27 -15.32 -3.65
N THR A 227 -14.07 -16.33 -3.93
CA THR A 227 -14.66 -16.58 -5.24
C THR A 227 -16.18 -16.60 -5.17
N GLY A 228 -16.83 -16.22 -6.26
CA GLY A 228 -18.29 -16.18 -6.38
C GLY A 228 -18.71 -16.03 -7.84
N LYS A 229 -19.99 -15.75 -8.07
CA LYS A 229 -20.50 -15.56 -9.43
C LYS A 229 -20.08 -14.20 -10.01
N ARG A 230 -19.42 -14.21 -11.17
CA ARG A 230 -18.98 -13.00 -11.91
C ARG A 230 -20.05 -11.92 -12.11
N SER A 231 -21.32 -12.30 -12.23
CA SER A 231 -22.42 -11.33 -12.40
C SER A 231 -22.56 -10.37 -11.22
N ARG A 232 -21.90 -10.66 -10.09
CA ARG A 232 -21.80 -9.78 -8.93
C ARG A 232 -20.42 -9.14 -8.94
N GLU A 233 -20.30 -8.02 -9.63
CA GLU A 233 -19.18 -7.11 -9.43
C GLU A 233 -19.28 -6.55 -8.01
N CYS A 234 -18.47 -7.06 -7.08
CA CYS A 234 -18.50 -6.63 -5.69
C CYS A 234 -17.23 -5.87 -5.35
N ARG A 235 -17.41 -4.70 -4.72
CA ARG A 235 -16.32 -3.88 -4.17
C ARG A 235 -16.16 -4.14 -2.69
N ALA A 236 -14.96 -3.98 -2.16
CA ALA A 236 -14.75 -4.01 -0.73
C ALA A 236 -15.43 -2.80 -0.06
N ALA A 237 -16.23 -3.04 0.97
CA ALA A 237 -16.88 -2.01 1.77
C ALA A 237 -16.11 -1.75 3.08
N GLY A 238 -15.43 -2.77 3.62
CA GLY A 238 -14.60 -2.63 4.80
C GLY A 238 -14.12 -3.96 5.36
N THR A 239 -13.18 -3.85 6.31
CA THR A 239 -12.72 -4.96 7.14
C THR A 239 -13.00 -4.60 8.59
N SER A 240 -13.59 -5.54 9.31
CA SER A 240 -13.80 -5.46 10.76
C SER A 240 -13.31 -6.74 11.41
N MET A 241 -13.26 -6.75 12.73
CA MET A 241 -12.85 -7.93 13.50
C MET A 241 -13.84 -8.16 14.63
N SER A 242 -14.01 -9.41 15.04
CA SER A 242 -14.74 -9.73 16.25
C SER A 242 -13.91 -10.59 17.19
N LEU A 243 -14.11 -10.42 18.49
CA LEU A 243 -13.52 -11.22 19.56
C LEU A 243 -14.65 -11.72 20.46
N GLY A 244 -15.02 -13.00 20.30
CA GLY A 244 -16.22 -13.54 20.92
C GLY A 244 -17.49 -12.81 20.45
N ASN A 245 -18.26 -12.23 21.39
CA ASN A 245 -19.48 -11.49 21.06
C ASN A 245 -19.25 -9.99 20.78
N SER A 246 -18.00 -9.52 20.89
CA SER A 246 -17.66 -8.12 20.70
C SER A 246 -17.15 -7.89 19.28
N ARG A 247 -17.84 -7.03 18.53
CA ARG A 247 -17.39 -6.58 17.20
C ARG A 247 -16.67 -5.24 17.33
N SER A 248 -15.53 -5.11 16.65
CA SER A 248 -14.80 -3.86 16.47
C SER A 248 -14.84 -3.47 15.00
N ASP A 249 -15.47 -2.33 14.72
CA ASP A 249 -15.40 -1.69 13.40
C ASP A 249 -14.16 -0.80 13.27
N HIS A 250 -13.34 -0.70 14.33
CA HIS A 250 -12.04 -0.07 14.22
C HIS A 250 -11.06 -0.98 13.49
N PRO A 251 -10.18 -0.40 12.64
CA PRO A 251 -9.16 -1.16 11.91
C PRO A 251 -8.09 -1.72 12.84
N GLN A 252 -8.09 -1.38 14.13
CA GLN A 252 -7.14 -1.87 15.12
C GLN A 252 -7.86 -2.64 16.23
N VAL A 253 -7.34 -3.82 16.58
CA VAL A 253 -7.73 -4.57 17.77
C VAL A 253 -6.49 -4.85 18.61
N THR A 254 -6.51 -4.43 19.88
CA THR A 254 -5.44 -4.72 20.83
C THR A 254 -5.86 -5.83 21.79
N LEU A 255 -5.11 -6.92 21.82
CA LEU A 255 -5.31 -8.05 22.73
C LEU A 255 -4.56 -7.84 24.04
N PHE A 256 -5.29 -7.70 25.14
CA PHE A 256 -4.72 -7.65 26.49
C PHE A 256 -4.71 -9.05 27.12
N ARG A 257 -3.85 -9.94 26.64
CA ARG A 257 -3.59 -11.25 27.26
C ARG A 257 -2.14 -11.29 27.72
N TYR A 258 -1.89 -11.83 28.91
CA TYR A 258 -0.53 -12.07 29.39
C TYR A 258 -0.20 -13.54 29.14
N GLU A 259 0.20 -13.85 27.91
CA GLU A 259 0.60 -15.20 27.50
C GLU A 259 2.08 -15.19 27.11
N ALA A 260 2.79 -16.29 27.39
CA ALA A 260 4.20 -16.43 27.02
C ALA A 260 4.41 -16.52 25.50
N THR A 261 3.38 -16.94 24.77
CA THR A 261 3.36 -16.98 23.31
C THR A 261 2.08 -16.29 22.85
N PRO A 262 2.16 -15.20 22.08
CA PRO A 262 0.97 -14.49 21.64
C PRO A 262 0.14 -15.37 20.72
N THR A 263 -1.14 -15.57 21.08
CA THR A 263 -2.13 -16.28 20.27
C THR A 263 -3.20 -15.30 19.79
N PHE A 264 -3.73 -15.54 18.59
CA PHE A 264 -4.82 -14.75 18.00
C PHE A 264 -6.16 -15.50 18.05
N ASP A 265 -6.25 -16.50 18.92
CA ASP A 265 -7.41 -17.37 19.07
C ASP A 265 -8.67 -16.62 19.49
N GLY A 266 -9.76 -16.95 18.81
CA GLY A 266 -11.10 -16.40 19.04
C GLY A 266 -11.37 -15.09 18.32
N ILE A 267 -10.42 -14.61 17.51
CA ILE A 267 -10.64 -13.51 16.58
C ILE A 267 -11.26 -14.05 15.28
N GLU A 268 -12.27 -13.35 14.77
CA GLU A 268 -12.75 -13.53 13.40
C GLU A 268 -12.48 -12.29 12.58
N ILE A 269 -11.84 -12.46 11.43
CA ILE A 269 -11.70 -11.42 10.42
C ILE A 269 -12.98 -11.37 9.61
N ILE A 270 -13.55 -10.19 9.45
CA ILE A 270 -14.82 -9.98 8.75
C ILE A 270 -14.56 -9.03 7.58
N VAL A 271 -14.73 -9.55 6.36
CA VAL A 271 -14.70 -8.76 5.13
C VAL A 271 -16.14 -8.50 4.69
N GLU A 272 -16.46 -7.22 4.51
CA GLU A 272 -17.74 -6.78 3.97
C GLU A 272 -17.56 -6.31 2.53
N MET A 273 -18.41 -6.78 1.63
CA MET A 273 -18.42 -6.42 0.22
C MET A 273 -19.81 -5.89 -0.17
N GLU A 274 -19.85 -4.96 -1.11
CA GLU A 274 -21.08 -4.44 -1.70
C GLU A 274 -21.10 -4.78 -3.19
N CYS A 275 -22.12 -5.51 -3.63
CA CYS A 275 -22.26 -5.94 -5.01
C CYS A 275 -23.05 -4.91 -5.82
N MET A 276 -22.44 -4.36 -6.87
CA MET A 276 -22.93 -3.20 -7.61
C MET A 276 -24.21 -3.49 -8.41
N ALA A 277 -24.41 -4.75 -8.82
CA ALA A 277 -25.54 -5.14 -9.65
C ALA A 277 -26.90 -5.02 -8.94
N ASP A 278 -26.95 -5.29 -7.63
CA ASP A 278 -28.18 -5.36 -6.83
C ASP A 278 -28.08 -4.63 -5.48
N GLY A 279 -26.94 -4.03 -5.16
CA GLY A 279 -26.68 -3.36 -3.88
C GLY A 279 -26.61 -4.32 -2.68
N THR A 280 -26.53 -5.63 -2.93
CA THR A 280 -26.46 -6.61 -1.85
C THR A 280 -25.15 -6.49 -1.09
N LYS A 281 -25.24 -6.62 0.23
CA LYS A 281 -24.08 -6.70 1.11
C LYS A 281 -23.74 -8.15 1.35
N GLU A 282 -22.53 -8.52 0.96
CA GLU A 282 -21.99 -9.86 1.16
C GLU A 282 -20.92 -9.84 2.25
N GLN A 283 -20.78 -10.95 2.96
CA GLN A 283 -19.84 -11.05 4.07
C GLN A 283 -19.05 -12.36 3.99
N CYS A 284 -17.78 -12.27 4.33
CA CYS A 284 -16.92 -13.42 4.61
C CYS A 284 -16.36 -13.26 6.02
N ARG A 285 -16.49 -14.29 6.85
CA ARG A 285 -15.90 -14.34 8.19
C ARG A 285 -14.91 -15.49 8.25
N ILE A 286 -13.68 -15.20 8.65
CA ILE A 286 -12.60 -16.17 8.72
C ILE A 286 -12.04 -16.16 10.15
N PRO A 287 -12.28 -17.24 10.92
CA PRO A 287 -11.68 -17.38 12.24
C PRO A 287 -10.16 -17.50 12.16
N ILE A 288 -9.46 -16.99 13.17
CA ILE A 288 -8.03 -17.22 13.38
C ILE A 288 -7.86 -18.31 14.44
N LEU A 289 -7.02 -19.30 14.12
CA LEU A 289 -6.62 -20.39 15.01
C LEU A 289 -5.10 -20.36 15.19
N GLY A 290 -4.64 -20.05 16.39
CA GLY A 290 -3.24 -19.77 16.72
C GLY A 290 -2.77 -18.51 16.00
N ASP A 291 -2.04 -18.72 14.91
CA ASP A 291 -1.56 -17.66 14.01
C ASP A 291 -1.88 -17.97 12.53
N SER A 292 -2.94 -18.77 12.31
CA SER A 292 -3.34 -19.26 11.00
C SER A 292 -4.81 -18.97 10.73
N LEU A 293 -5.17 -18.82 9.45
CA LEU A 293 -6.56 -18.68 9.03
C LEU A 293 -7.27 -20.06 9.03
N ASP A 294 -8.33 -20.22 9.81
CA ASP A 294 -9.15 -21.44 9.85
C ASP A 294 -10.24 -21.41 8.76
N ILE A 295 -9.81 -21.61 7.51
CA ILE A 295 -10.71 -21.61 6.34
C ILE A 295 -11.81 -22.69 6.46
N SER A 296 -11.55 -23.78 7.20
CA SER A 296 -12.53 -24.86 7.38
C SER A 296 -13.76 -24.43 8.17
N LYS A 297 -13.63 -23.38 8.99
CA LYS A 297 -14.72 -22.78 9.77
C LYS A 297 -15.14 -21.40 9.25
N ALA A 298 -14.65 -20.99 8.09
CA ALA A 298 -15.06 -19.73 7.50
C ALA A 298 -16.56 -19.77 7.16
N THR A 299 -17.27 -18.67 7.44
CA THR A 299 -18.68 -18.51 7.07
C THR A 299 -18.80 -17.45 6.00
N THR A 300 -19.46 -17.78 4.90
CA THR A 300 -19.65 -16.88 3.76
C THR A 300 -21.13 -16.73 3.40
N SER A 301 -21.46 -15.64 2.74
CA SER A 301 -22.75 -15.53 2.04
C SER A 301 -22.96 -16.65 1.01
N ALA A 302 -24.22 -16.91 0.68
CA ALA A 302 -24.60 -17.96 -0.26
C ALA A 302 -23.96 -17.74 -1.65
N GLY A 303 -23.23 -18.77 -2.12
CA GLY A 303 -22.55 -18.75 -3.41
C GLY A 303 -21.16 -18.10 -3.41
N ILE A 304 -20.67 -17.68 -2.24
CA ILE A 304 -19.28 -17.26 -2.05
C ILE A 304 -18.50 -18.40 -1.43
N HIS A 305 -17.31 -18.66 -1.96
CA HIS A 305 -16.38 -19.66 -1.48
C HIS A 305 -15.05 -19.01 -1.13
N VAL A 306 -14.39 -19.52 -0.10
CA VAL A 306 -13.06 -19.10 0.32
C VAL A 306 -12.11 -20.27 0.30
N SER A 307 -10.89 -20.06 -0.21
CA SER A 307 -9.83 -21.06 -0.24
C SER A 307 -8.48 -20.40 0.02
N LEU A 308 -7.53 -21.16 0.58
CA LEU A 308 -6.14 -20.69 0.66
C LEU A 308 -5.48 -20.78 -0.70
N LEU A 309 -4.77 -19.72 -1.08
CA LEU A 309 -3.83 -19.77 -2.20
C LEU A 309 -2.51 -20.35 -1.69
N LYS A 310 -2.01 -21.38 -2.39
CA LYS A 310 -0.70 -21.98 -2.11
C LYS A 310 0.43 -21.16 -2.71
#